data_AF-B3MNV3-F1
#
_entry.id   AF-B3MNV3-F1
#
_cell.length_a   1.000
_cell.length_b   1.000
_cell.length_c   1.000
_cell.angle_alpha   90.00
_cell.angle_beta   90.00
_cell.angle_gamma   90.00
#
_symmetry.space_group_name_H-M   'P 1'
#
loop_
_entity.id
_entity.type
_entity.pdbx_description
1 polymer ?
#
loop_
_entity_poly.entity_id
_entity_poly.type
_entity_poly.pdbx_seq_one_letter_code
_entity_poly.pdbx_strand_id
1 'polypeptide(L)'
;MKSLEKCLLAVVLACCLFQMGQAIKCWDCRSDNDPKCGDPFDNSTLAITDCQQAPELEHLKGVRPTMCRKIRQKVHGEWRYFRSCAYMGEPGIEGDERYCLMRTGSYNIFMEYCTCNSKDGCNSAGVHRMGWMGVLFGTLASVLVAHFLRQ
;
A
#
# COMPACT_ATOMS: atom_id res chain seq x y z
N MET A 1 -19.32 34.81 15.10
CA MET A 1 -18.57 33.84 15.93
C MET A 1 -19.31 32.49 16.03
N LYS A 2 -20.47 32.40 16.70
CA LYS A 2 -21.22 31.13 16.86
C LYS A 2 -21.61 30.40 15.56
N SER A 3 -21.87 31.12 14.47
CA SER A 3 -22.17 30.51 13.16
C SER A 3 -20.92 29.98 12.45
N LEU A 4 -19.76 30.61 12.68
CA LEU A 4 -18.49 30.21 12.08
C LEU A 4 -17.96 28.92 12.73
N GLU A 5 -18.07 28.83 14.06
CA GLU A 5 -17.72 27.63 14.84
C GLU A 5 -18.55 26.40 14.43
N LYS A 6 -19.86 26.57 14.23
CA LYS A 6 -20.74 25.51 13.75
C LYS A 6 -20.38 25.04 12.34
N CYS A 7 -20.05 25.97 11.44
CA CYS A 7 -19.55 25.62 10.11
C CYS A 7 -18.22 24.87 10.18
N LEU A 8 -17.29 25.31 11.03
CA LEU A 8 -16.00 24.66 11.21
C LEU A 8 -16.17 23.23 11.73
N LEU A 9 -17.03 23.04 12.74
CA LEU A 9 -17.34 21.71 13.29
C LEU A 9 -17.96 20.79 12.23
N ALA A 10 -18.89 21.32 11.42
CA ALA A 10 -19.54 20.57 10.35
C ALA A 10 -18.55 20.15 9.25
N VAL A 11 -17.60 21.03 8.89
CA VAL A 11 -16.54 20.72 7.92
C VAL A 11 -15.60 19.65 8.46
N VAL A 12 -15.19 19.74 9.74
CA VAL A 12 -14.35 18.71 10.37
C VAL A 12 -15.06 17.35 10.39
N LEU A 13 -16.34 17.32 10.79
CA LEU A 13 -17.17 16.10 10.78
C LEU A 13 -17.31 15.51 9.37
N ALA A 14 -17.58 16.34 8.37
CA ALA A 14 -17.69 15.90 6.98
C ALA A 14 -16.36 15.32 6.46
N CYS A 15 -15.23 15.96 6.77
CA CYS A 15 -13.90 15.46 6.43
C CYS A 15 -13.58 14.12 7.11
N CYS A 16 -13.93 13.95 8.39
CA CYS A 16 -13.74 12.69 9.12
C CYS A 16 -14.60 11.55 8.52
N LEU A 17 -15.83 11.84 8.13
CA LEU A 17 -16.70 10.85 7.47
C LEU A 17 -16.20 10.46 6.08
N PHE A 18 -15.56 11.39 5.35
CA PHE A 18 -15.00 11.11 4.03
C PHE A 18 -13.74 10.22 4.06
N GLN A 19 -13.03 10.17 5.18
CA GLN A 19 -11.85 9.29 5.34
C GLN A 19 -12.22 7.82 5.56
N MET A 20 -13.48 7.52 5.87
CA MET A 20 -13.98 6.17 6.11
C MET A 20 -14.40 5.53 4.77
N GLY A 21 -13.46 4.95 4.00
CA GLY A 21 -13.86 4.06 2.89
C GLY A 21 -13.03 4.09 1.62
N GLN A 22 -11.72 4.38 1.69
CA GLN A 22 -10.86 4.16 0.53
C GLN A 22 -10.28 2.74 0.59
N ALA A 23 -10.47 1.96 -0.47
CA ALA A 23 -9.79 0.69 -0.64
C ALA A 23 -8.32 0.92 -1.03
N ILE A 24 -7.45 -0.01 -0.64
CA ILE A 24 -6.03 0.06 -0.96
C ILE A 24 -5.81 -0.05 -2.47
N LYS A 25 -4.84 0.71 -2.98
CA LYS A 25 -4.41 0.63 -4.38
C LYS A 25 -3.04 -0.02 -4.47
N CYS A 26 -2.84 -0.93 -5.42
CA CYS A 26 -1.61 -1.72 -5.53
C CYS A 26 -1.10 -1.74 -6.97
N TRP A 27 0.21 -1.94 -7.13
CA TRP A 27 0.76 -2.27 -8.44
C TRP A 27 0.32 -3.67 -8.83
N ASP A 28 -0.18 -3.83 -10.05
CA ASP A 28 -0.59 -5.10 -10.63
C ASP A 28 0.13 -5.31 -11.96
N CYS A 29 1.17 -6.14 -11.94
CA CYS A 29 2.04 -6.36 -13.10
C CYS A 29 2.86 -7.64 -12.95
N ARG A 30 3.43 -8.09 -14.07
CA ARG A 30 4.39 -9.19 -14.10
C ARG A 30 5.60 -8.86 -14.97
N SER A 31 6.79 -9.22 -14.52
CA SER A 31 8.05 -8.87 -15.20
C SER A 31 8.35 -9.69 -16.46
N ASP A 32 7.64 -10.80 -16.67
CA ASP A 32 7.68 -11.57 -17.91
C ASP A 32 6.93 -10.87 -19.05
N ASN A 33 5.86 -10.13 -18.72
CA ASN A 33 5.08 -9.36 -19.67
C ASN A 33 5.60 -7.92 -19.85
N ASP A 34 6.00 -7.27 -18.76
CA ASP A 34 6.54 -5.90 -18.77
C ASP A 34 7.84 -5.84 -17.95
N PRO A 35 9.01 -5.67 -18.59
CA PRO A 35 10.30 -5.56 -17.90
C PRO A 35 10.34 -4.48 -16.81
N LYS A 36 9.51 -3.43 -16.90
CA LYS A 36 9.43 -2.36 -15.89
C LYS A 36 8.89 -2.85 -14.54
N CYS A 37 8.15 -3.96 -14.53
CA CYS A 37 7.69 -4.60 -13.30
C CYS A 37 8.81 -5.31 -12.51
N GLY A 38 10.04 -5.33 -13.03
CA GLY A 38 11.19 -5.97 -12.39
C GLY A 38 11.67 -5.31 -11.10
N ASP A 39 12.97 -5.46 -10.84
CA ASP A 39 13.68 -4.83 -9.74
C ASP A 39 15.03 -4.31 -10.30
N PRO A 40 15.25 -2.98 -10.37
CA PRO A 40 14.41 -1.92 -9.82
C PRO A 40 13.04 -1.80 -10.51
N PHE A 41 12.02 -1.43 -9.73
CA PHE A 41 10.66 -1.22 -10.22
C PHE A 41 10.50 0.15 -10.87
N ASP A 42 10.01 0.18 -12.11
CA ASP A 42 9.71 1.40 -12.86
C ASP A 42 8.19 1.57 -13.00
N ASN A 43 7.65 2.60 -12.36
CA ASN A 43 6.22 2.92 -12.38
C ASN A 43 5.82 3.96 -13.44
N SER A 44 6.73 4.37 -14.31
CA SER A 44 6.52 5.46 -15.27
C SER A 44 5.32 5.25 -16.21
N THR A 45 5.01 4.00 -16.55
CA THR A 45 3.94 3.64 -17.50
C THR A 45 2.90 2.70 -16.92
N LEU A 46 3.06 2.25 -15.67
CA LEU A 46 2.13 1.34 -15.02
C LEU A 46 1.05 2.16 -14.31
N ALA A 47 -0.21 1.73 -14.44
CA ALA A 47 -1.31 2.29 -13.67
C ALA A 47 -1.45 1.52 -12.34
N ILE A 48 -1.69 2.25 -11.26
CA ILE A 48 -2.02 1.63 -9.98
C ILE A 48 -3.46 1.10 -10.03
N THR A 49 -3.68 -0.10 -9.52
CA THR A 49 -4.99 -0.77 -9.54
C THR A 49 -5.71 -0.59 -8.21
N ASP A 50 -6.98 -0.22 -8.26
CA ASP A 50 -7.85 -0.19 -7.09
C ASP A 50 -8.28 -1.61 -6.71
N CYS A 51 -7.87 -2.10 -5.54
CA CYS A 51 -8.16 -3.46 -5.13
C CYS A 51 -9.65 -3.74 -4.88
N GLN A 52 -10.49 -2.70 -4.74
CA GLN A 52 -11.94 -2.89 -4.71
C GLN A 52 -12.51 -3.37 -6.06
N GLN A 53 -11.83 -3.03 -7.15
CA GLN A 53 -12.22 -3.41 -8.51
C GLN A 53 -11.63 -4.78 -8.92
N ALA A 54 -10.79 -5.38 -8.06
CA ALA A 54 -10.20 -6.67 -8.34
C ALA A 54 -11.30 -7.76 -8.42
N PRO A 55 -11.20 -8.69 -9.40
CA PRO A 55 -12.23 -9.68 -9.66
C PRO A 55 -12.32 -10.72 -8.55
N GLU A 56 -13.53 -11.11 -8.17
CA GLU A 56 -13.73 -12.19 -7.22
C GLU A 56 -13.11 -13.50 -7.73
N LEU A 57 -12.40 -14.21 -6.84
CA LEU A 57 -11.76 -15.47 -7.18
C LEU A 57 -12.74 -16.63 -6.99
N GLU A 58 -12.87 -17.51 -7.99
CA GLU A 58 -13.81 -18.65 -7.94
C GLU A 58 -13.63 -19.55 -6.71
N HIS A 59 -12.38 -19.68 -6.24
CA HIS A 59 -12.00 -20.49 -5.08
C HIS A 59 -12.06 -19.73 -3.75
N LEU A 60 -12.33 -18.41 -3.75
CA LEU A 60 -12.42 -17.56 -2.56
C LEU A 60 -13.61 -16.60 -2.67
N LYS A 61 -14.81 -17.19 -2.70
CA LYS A 61 -16.06 -16.42 -2.79
C LYS A 61 -16.26 -15.52 -1.56
N GLY A 62 -16.66 -14.28 -1.78
CA GLY A 62 -16.91 -13.27 -0.75
C GLY A 62 -15.66 -12.62 -0.15
N VAL A 63 -14.45 -13.04 -0.55
CA VAL A 63 -13.20 -12.47 -0.01
C VAL A 63 -12.75 -11.32 -0.89
N ARG A 64 -12.54 -10.15 -0.29
CA ARG A 64 -12.00 -8.96 -0.97
C ARG A 64 -10.52 -8.76 -0.61
N PRO A 65 -9.70 -8.30 -1.56
CA PRO A 65 -8.30 -8.05 -1.28
C PRO A 65 -8.13 -6.73 -0.55
N THR A 66 -7.39 -6.77 0.56
CA THR A 66 -7.18 -5.64 1.47
C THR A 66 -5.71 -5.25 1.63
N MET A 67 -4.83 -5.90 0.88
CA MET A 67 -3.38 -5.71 0.95
C MET A 67 -2.77 -5.71 -0.44
N CYS A 68 -1.56 -5.19 -0.56
CA CYS A 68 -0.71 -5.40 -1.72
C CYS A 68 0.22 -6.60 -1.52
N ARG A 69 0.64 -7.20 -2.63
CA ARG A 69 1.60 -8.29 -2.65
C ARG A 69 2.67 -8.07 -3.71
N LYS A 70 3.92 -8.36 -3.35
CA LYS A 70 5.06 -8.54 -4.26
C LYS A 70 5.57 -9.97 -4.07
N ILE A 71 5.69 -10.70 -5.18
CA ILE A 71 6.29 -12.03 -5.22
C ILE A 71 7.55 -11.96 -6.05
N ARG A 72 8.67 -12.41 -5.51
CA ARG A 72 9.91 -12.61 -6.24
C ARG A 72 10.15 -14.11 -6.40
N GLN A 73 10.15 -14.56 -7.63
CA GLN A 73 10.29 -15.97 -8.00
C GLN A 73 11.59 -16.17 -8.76
N LYS A 74 12.39 -17.17 -8.41
CA LYS A 74 13.51 -17.66 -9.22
C LYS A 74 13.17 -19.02 -9.79
N VAL A 75 13.18 -19.16 -11.12
CA VAL A 75 12.94 -20.43 -11.81
C VAL A 75 14.04 -20.62 -12.84
N HIS A 76 14.75 -21.76 -12.79
CA HIS A 76 15.88 -22.07 -13.68
C HIS A 76 16.97 -20.98 -13.72
N GLY A 77 17.21 -20.29 -12.62
CA GLY A 77 18.22 -19.23 -12.55
C GLY A 77 17.70 -17.82 -12.85
N GLU A 78 16.55 -17.70 -13.50
CA GLU A 78 15.95 -16.41 -13.87
C GLU A 78 14.99 -15.89 -12.80
N TRP A 79 15.10 -14.59 -12.51
CA TRP A 79 14.19 -13.91 -11.59
C TRP A 79 12.97 -13.36 -12.33
N ARG A 80 11.79 -13.58 -11.74
CA ARG A 80 10.51 -13.03 -12.15
C ARG A 80 9.84 -12.35 -10.97
N TYR A 81 9.15 -11.26 -11.26
CA TYR A 81 8.50 -10.43 -10.26
C TYR A 81 7.02 -10.30 -10.60
N PHE A 82 6.19 -10.54 -9.60
CA PHE A 82 4.73 -10.46 -9.72
C PHE A 82 4.22 -9.51 -8.65
N ARG A 83 3.41 -8.54 -9.05
CA ARG A 83 2.75 -7.59 -8.15
C ARG A 83 1.25 -7.71 -8.36
N SER A 84 0.49 -7.71 -7.27
CA SER A 84 -0.97 -7.86 -7.32
C SER A 84 -1.61 -7.38 -6.02
N CYS A 85 -2.92 -7.19 -6.04
CA CYS A 85 -3.75 -7.17 -4.83
C CYS A 85 -3.74 -8.55 -4.15
N ALA A 86 -3.67 -8.59 -2.82
CA ALA A 86 -3.63 -9.81 -2.02
C ALA A 86 -4.98 -10.05 -1.33
N TYR A 87 -5.56 -11.22 -1.61
CA TYR A 87 -6.81 -11.69 -1.01
C TYR A 87 -6.63 -12.34 0.36
N MET A 88 -5.42 -12.80 0.66
CA MET A 88 -5.10 -13.56 1.88
C MET A 88 -3.66 -13.27 2.31
N GLY A 89 -3.36 -13.61 3.57
CA GLY A 89 -2.06 -13.44 4.20
C GLY A 89 -2.12 -12.39 5.31
N GLU A 90 -0.95 -12.09 5.87
CA GLU A 90 -0.75 -11.03 6.85
C GLU A 90 0.28 -10.03 6.32
N PRO A 91 0.22 -8.74 6.69
CA PRO A 91 1.26 -7.78 6.36
C PRO A 91 2.60 -8.17 7.01
N GLY A 92 3.62 -8.44 6.20
CA GLY A 92 4.95 -8.80 6.69
C GLY A 92 5.02 -10.09 7.51
N ILE A 93 6.00 -10.15 8.41
CA ILE A 93 6.13 -11.19 9.45
C ILE A 93 5.89 -10.51 10.79
N GLU A 94 4.93 -11.00 11.58
CA GLU A 94 4.54 -10.40 12.87
C GLU A 94 4.15 -8.91 12.73
N GLY A 95 3.63 -8.51 11.57
CA GLY A 95 3.22 -7.13 11.27
C GLY A 95 4.32 -6.23 10.72
N ASP A 96 5.58 -6.69 10.63
CA ASP A 96 6.67 -5.91 10.04
C ASP A 96 6.81 -6.20 8.54
N GLU A 97 6.24 -5.31 7.72
CA GLU A 97 6.21 -5.38 6.25
C GLU A 97 7.59 -5.41 5.58
N ARG A 98 8.67 -5.12 6.31
CA ARG A 98 10.04 -5.19 5.77
C ARG A 98 10.52 -6.62 5.61
N TYR A 99 9.94 -7.55 6.36
CA TYR A 99 10.30 -8.96 6.31
C TYR A 99 9.33 -9.72 5.42
N CYS A 100 9.88 -10.55 4.54
CA CYS A 100 9.12 -11.34 3.58
C CYS A 100 9.27 -12.83 3.85
N LEU A 101 8.21 -13.58 3.58
CA LEU A 101 8.22 -15.03 3.75
C LEU A 101 8.96 -15.69 2.58
N MET A 102 10.08 -16.33 2.87
CA MET A 102 10.85 -17.12 1.90
C MET A 102 10.40 -18.58 1.91
N ARG A 103 10.14 -19.15 0.73
CA ARG A 103 9.86 -20.57 0.52
C ARG A 103 10.78 -21.11 -0.57
N THR A 104 11.62 -22.07 -0.21
CA THR A 104 12.50 -22.77 -1.15
C THR A 104 11.81 -24.06 -1.60
N GLY A 105 11.68 -24.25 -2.90
CA GLY A 105 11.17 -25.48 -3.51
C GLY A 105 12.29 -26.42 -3.96
N SER A 106 11.91 -27.54 -4.56
CA SER A 106 12.82 -28.46 -5.25
C SER A 106 13.36 -27.83 -6.55
N TYR A 107 14.52 -28.27 -7.03
CA TYR A 107 15.11 -27.86 -8.32
C TYR A 107 15.47 -26.36 -8.45
N ASN A 108 16.07 -25.74 -7.43
CA ASN A 108 16.51 -24.33 -7.45
C ASN A 108 15.37 -23.31 -7.68
N ILE A 109 14.16 -23.65 -7.26
CA ILE A 109 13.01 -22.74 -7.28
C ILE A 109 12.95 -21.98 -5.96
N PHE A 110 13.02 -20.66 -6.00
CA PHE A 110 12.94 -19.80 -4.82
C PHE A 110 11.73 -18.87 -4.94
N MET A 111 10.92 -18.77 -3.90
CA MET A 111 9.76 -17.89 -3.84
C MET A 111 9.83 -17.01 -2.60
N GLU A 112 9.78 -15.71 -2.78
CA GLU A 112 9.64 -14.73 -1.71
C GLU A 112 8.27 -14.08 -1.80
N TYR A 113 7.53 -14.07 -0.71
CA TYR A 113 6.21 -13.44 -0.61
C TYR A 113 6.30 -12.24 0.35
N CYS A 114 6.11 -11.04 -0.18
CA CYS A 114 6.01 -9.82 0.59
C CYS A 114 4.57 -9.30 0.50
N THR A 115 3.93 -9.08 1.64
CA THR A 115 2.57 -8.55 1.76
C THR A 115 2.61 -7.29 2.63
N CYS A 116 1.83 -6.28 2.26
CA CYS A 116 1.83 -4.98 2.93
C CYS A 116 0.47 -4.29 2.78
N ASN A 117 0.09 -3.46 3.73
CA ASN A 117 -1.10 -2.63 3.70
C ASN A 117 -0.91 -1.24 4.33
N SER A 118 0.33 -0.84 4.63
CA SER A 118 0.66 0.45 5.23
C SER A 118 0.30 1.67 4.37
N LYS A 119 0.28 1.52 3.04
CA LYS A 119 -0.05 2.58 2.09
C LYS A 119 -0.38 2.03 0.70
N ASP A 120 -1.01 2.87 -0.12
CA ASP A 120 -1.15 2.63 -1.54
C ASP A 120 0.22 2.43 -2.20
N GLY A 121 0.31 1.42 -3.06
CA GLY A 121 1.51 1.09 -3.82
C GLY A 121 2.68 0.62 -2.95
N CYS A 122 2.44 0.13 -1.73
CA CYS A 122 3.49 -0.38 -0.84
C CYS A 122 4.31 -1.54 -1.45
N ASN A 123 3.81 -2.18 -2.52
CA ASN A 123 4.49 -3.25 -3.25
C ASN A 123 5.42 -2.77 -4.40
N SER A 124 5.73 -1.48 -4.52
CA SER A 124 6.64 -0.95 -5.57
C SER A 124 8.08 -1.48 -5.42
N ALA A 125 8.72 -1.17 -4.30
CA ALA A 125 10.02 -1.66 -3.83
C ALA A 125 10.23 -1.12 -2.38
N GLY A 126 11.21 -1.64 -1.64
CA GLY A 126 11.36 -1.47 -0.19
C GLY A 126 11.11 -0.06 0.37
N VAL A 127 10.53 -0.03 1.57
CA VAL A 127 10.06 1.14 2.33
C VAL A 127 10.94 2.38 2.09
N HIS A 128 10.40 3.36 1.36
CA HIS A 128 10.91 4.72 1.39
C HIS A 128 10.89 5.20 2.85
N ARG A 129 12.07 5.48 3.42
CA ARG A 129 12.20 6.10 4.73
C ARG A 129 11.30 7.34 4.77
N MET A 130 10.33 7.37 5.67
CA MET A 130 9.52 8.56 5.92
C MET A 130 10.48 9.72 6.20
N GLY A 131 10.55 10.69 5.29
CA GLY A 131 11.45 11.83 5.40
C GLY A 131 11.02 12.74 6.56
N TRP A 132 11.99 13.31 7.28
CA TRP A 132 11.80 14.24 8.41
C TRP A 132 10.86 15.41 8.10
N MET A 133 10.63 15.70 6.82
CA MET A 133 9.66 16.68 6.31
C MET A 133 8.25 16.47 6.87
N GLY A 134 7.76 15.23 6.97
CA GLY A 134 6.39 14.96 7.47
C GLY A 134 6.20 15.36 8.94
N VAL A 135 7.26 15.21 9.75
CA VAL A 135 7.27 15.61 11.16
C VAL A 135 7.22 17.14 11.28
N LEU A 136 7.98 17.86 10.45
CA LEU A 136 8.01 19.32 10.45
C LEU A 136 6.66 19.95 10.06
N PHE A 137 5.96 19.38 9.07
CA PHE A 137 4.64 19.87 8.68
C PHE A 137 3.59 19.61 9.77
N GLY A 138 3.64 18.46 10.44
CA GLY A 138 2.74 18.14 11.54
C GLY A 138 2.90 19.08 12.74
N THR A 139 4.14 19.41 13.12
CA THR A 139 4.39 20.34 14.22
C THR A 139 3.95 21.76 13.87
N LEU A 140 4.24 22.25 12.65
CA LEU A 140 3.84 23.59 12.23
C LEU A 140 2.31 23.76 12.23
N ALA A 141 1.57 22.76 11.73
CA ALA A 141 0.11 22.77 11.73
C ALA A 141 -0.47 22.83 13.15
N SER A 142 0.09 22.05 14.09
CA SER A 142 -0.37 22.05 15.48
C SER A 142 -0.14 23.39 16.21
N VAL A 143 0.97 24.07 15.93
CA VAL A 143 1.27 25.41 16.47
C VAL A 143 0.31 26.46 15.93
N LEU A 144 0.00 26.41 14.62
CA LEU A 144 -0.95 27.34 14.01
C LEU A 144 -2.36 27.16 14.59
N VAL A 145 -2.82 25.92 14.75
CA VAL A 145 -4.12 25.64 15.39
C VAL A 145 -4.14 26.15 16.83
N ALA A 146 -3.09 25.91 17.62
CA ALA A 146 -2.99 26.42 18.98
C ALA A 146 -3.00 27.95 19.05
N HIS A 147 -2.39 28.64 18.09
CA HIS A 147 -2.40 30.09 18.00
C HIS A 147 -3.79 30.63 17.65
N PHE A 148 -4.48 30.02 16.68
CA PHE A 148 -5.84 30.41 16.31
C PHE A 148 -6.87 30.16 17.43
N LEU A 149 -6.70 29.11 18.23
CA LEU A 149 -7.59 28.83 19.38
C LEU A 149 -7.35 29.76 20.58
N ARG A 150 -6.22 30.49 20.59
CA ARG A 150 -5.88 31.43 21.65
C ARG A 150 -6.38 32.86 21.38
N GLN A 151 -6.75 33.16 20.14
CA GLN A 151 -7.36 34.44 19.72
C GLN A 151 -8.88 34.34 19.73
#